data_AF-A0A8X6FDG4-F1
#
_entry.id   AF-A0A8X6FDG4-F1
#
_cell.length_a   1.000
_cell.length_b   1.000
_cell.length_c   1.000
_cell.angle_alpha   90.00
_cell.angle_beta   90.00
_cell.angle_gamma   90.00
#
_symmetry.space_group_name_H-M   'P 1'
#
loop_
_entity.id
_entity.type
_entity.pdbx_description
1 polymer ?
#
loop_
_entity_poly.entity_id
_entity_poly.type
_entity_poly.pdbx_seq_one_letter_code
_entity_poly.pdbx_strand_id
1 'polypeptide(L)'
;MFKELVKSIIAYRKEKQLLSLQLSETLKKNIQEDIISAFELSKPLVSHHIKLFRSSNSFFDFLLKLIDVDLKEEFVGRDDYVQQNLKKFEDEHKKNENYEYKIKQITEENDACQKELKKM
;
A
#
# COMPACT_ATOMS: atom_id res chain seq x y z
N MET A 1 -43.07 -40.98 -28.65
CA MET A 1 -43.26 -40.21 -27.40
C MET A 1 -42.23 -40.54 -26.32
N PHE A 2 -42.07 -41.80 -25.89
CA PHE A 2 -41.13 -42.15 -24.80
C PHE A 2 -39.66 -41.78 -25.10
N LYS A 3 -39.20 -41.96 -26.34
CA LYS A 3 -37.85 -41.58 -26.79
C LYS A 3 -37.56 -40.08 -26.64
N GLU A 4 -38.56 -39.23 -26.86
CA GLU A 4 -38.40 -37.78 -26.70
C GLU A 4 -38.43 -37.36 -25.22
N LEU A 5 -39.25 -38.00 -24.39
CA LEU A 5 -39.23 -37.80 -22.94
C LEU A 5 -37.84 -38.11 -22.35
N VAL A 6 -37.22 -39.23 -22.75
CA VAL A 6 -35.88 -39.63 -22.30
C VAL A 6 -34.82 -38.63 -22.76
N LYS A 7 -34.90 -38.13 -24.00
CA LYS A 7 -34.00 -37.07 -24.48
C LYS A 7 -34.15 -35.78 -23.69
N SER A 8 -35.38 -35.35 -23.41
CA SER A 8 -35.65 -34.17 -22.59
C SER A 8 -35.10 -34.30 -21.17
N ILE A 9 -35.24 -35.49 -20.56
CA ILE A 9 -34.68 -35.77 -19.22
C ILE A 9 -33.14 -35.74 -19.26
N ILE A 10 -32.50 -36.30 -20.29
CA ILE A 10 -31.05 -36.27 -20.45
C ILE A 10 -30.54 -34.85 -20.70
N ALA A 11 -31.23 -34.07 -21.54
CA ALA A 11 -30.89 -32.68 -21.83
C ALA A 11 -30.98 -31.82 -20.56
N TYR A 12 -32.09 -31.93 -19.81
CA TYR A 12 -32.29 -31.25 -18.53
C TYR A 12 -31.20 -31.60 -17.49
N ARG A 13 -30.79 -32.87 -17.44
CA ARG A 13 -29.72 -33.32 -16.54
C ARG A 13 -28.35 -32.75 -16.92
N LYS A 14 -28.03 -32.69 -18.22
CA LYS A 14 -26.80 -32.07 -18.72
C LYS A 14 -26.76 -30.57 -18.45
N GLU A 15 -27.89 -29.89 -18.62
CA GLU A 15 -28.02 -28.45 -18.40
C GLU A 15 -27.83 -28.09 -16.91
N LYS A 16 -28.42 -28.88 -16.01
CA LYS A 16 -28.17 -28.76 -14.56
C LYS A 16 -26.71 -29.05 -14.18
N GLN A 17 -26.07 -30.03 -14.81
CA GLN A 17 -24.65 -30.30 -14.58
C GLN A 17 -23.78 -29.13 -15.05
N LEU A 18 -24.08 -28.55 -16.21
CA LEU A 18 -23.35 -27.39 -16.74
C LEU A 18 -23.50 -26.18 -15.82
N LEU A 19 -24.72 -25.86 -15.36
CA LEU A 19 -24.97 -24.79 -14.40
C LEU A 19 -24.22 -25.02 -13.08
N SER A 20 -24.21 -26.25 -12.57
CA SER A 20 -23.47 -26.58 -11.34
C SER A 20 -21.95 -26.45 -11.53
N LEU A 21 -21.43 -26.80 -12.71
CA LEU A 21 -20.02 -26.65 -13.05
C LEU A 21 -19.64 -25.17 -13.11
N GLN A 22 -20.41 -24.37 -13.85
CA GLN A 22 -20.20 -22.92 -13.98
C GLN A 22 -20.27 -22.20 -12.63
N LEU A 23 -21.23 -22.58 -11.78
CA LEU A 23 -21.32 -22.05 -10.41
C LEU A 23 -20.07 -22.40 -9.60
N SER A 24 -19.60 -23.65 -9.67
CA SER A 24 -18.40 -24.09 -8.95
C SER A 24 -17.13 -23.40 -9.44
N GLU A 25 -17.00 -23.15 -10.73
CA GLU A 25 -15.88 -22.43 -11.32
C GLU A 25 -15.91 -20.95 -10.94
N THR A 26 -17.09 -20.33 -10.94
CA THR A 26 -17.28 -18.94 -10.50
C THR A 26 -16.94 -18.78 -9.02
N LEU A 27 -17.41 -19.70 -8.17
CA LEU A 27 -17.08 -19.71 -6.74
C LEU A 27 -15.57 -19.85 -6.50
N LYS A 28 -14.91 -20.78 -7.21
CA LYS A 28 -13.45 -20.93 -7.12
C LYS A 28 -12.73 -19.65 -7.50
N LYS A 29 -13.16 -19.01 -8.59
CA LYS A 29 -12.57 -17.75 -9.05
C LYS A 29 -12.75 -16.63 -8.02
N ASN A 30 -13.95 -16.46 -7.49
CA ASN A 30 -14.23 -15.43 -6.49
C ASN A 30 -13.42 -15.64 -5.20
N ILE A 31 -13.36 -16.87 -4.68
CA ILE A 31 -12.55 -17.20 -3.50
C ILE A 31 -11.06 -16.89 -3.77
N GLN A 32 -10.57 -17.21 -4.97
CA GLN A 32 -9.19 -16.92 -5.35
C GLN A 32 -8.91 -15.41 -5.39
N GLU A 33 -9.82 -14.62 -5.98
CA GLU A 33 -9.73 -13.16 -6.03
C GLU A 33 -9.77 -12.54 -4.62
N ASP A 34 -10.62 -13.05 -3.74
CA ASP A 34 -10.70 -12.61 -2.34
C ASP A 34 -9.40 -12.89 -1.57
N ILE A 35 -8.81 -14.08 -1.76
CA ILE A 35 -7.53 -14.43 -1.12
C ILE A 35 -6.41 -13.53 -1.61
N ILE A 36 -6.33 -13.28 -2.93
CA ILE A 36 -5.32 -12.37 -3.50
C ILE A 36 -5.51 -10.97 -2.92
N SER A 37 -6.74 -10.45 -2.95
CA SER A 37 -7.07 -9.11 -2.44
C SER A 37 -6.72 -8.97 -0.95
N ALA A 38 -7.05 -9.96 -0.12
CA ALA A 38 -6.69 -9.99 1.29
C ALA A 38 -5.16 -10.02 1.50
N PHE A 39 -4.43 -10.75 0.67
CA PHE A 39 -2.98 -10.76 0.69
C PHE A 39 -2.39 -9.40 0.29
N GLU A 40 -2.94 -8.74 -0.72
CA GLU A 40 -2.47 -7.43 -1.14
C GLU A 40 -2.71 -6.35 -0.08
N LEU A 41 -3.90 -6.33 0.52
CA LEU A 41 -4.26 -5.42 1.60
C LEU A 41 -3.38 -5.61 2.84
N SER A 42 -2.89 -6.83 3.07
CA SER A 42 -2.04 -7.16 4.22
C SER A 42 -0.54 -7.00 3.95
N LYS A 43 -0.10 -6.69 2.72
CA LYS A 43 1.32 -6.40 2.41
C LYS A 43 2.00 -5.42 3.39
N PRO A 44 1.35 -4.32 3.83
CA PRO A 44 1.94 -3.42 4.82
C PRO A 44 2.17 -4.10 6.18
N LEU A 45 1.22 -4.91 6.65
CA LEU A 45 1.35 -5.70 7.87
C LEU A 45 2.45 -6.75 7.77
N VAL A 46 2.53 -7.44 6.63
CA VAL A 46 3.59 -8.42 6.36
C VAL A 46 4.96 -7.76 6.37
N SER A 47 5.08 -6.55 5.79
CA SER A 47 6.32 -5.77 5.81
C SER A 47 6.71 -5.38 7.24
N HIS A 48 5.74 -4.92 8.03
CA HIS A 48 5.97 -4.50 9.41
C HIS A 48 6.40 -5.66 10.31
N HIS A 49 5.75 -6.82 10.17
CA HIS A 49 6.03 -8.02 10.95
C HIS A 49 6.72 -9.11 10.12
N ILE A 50 7.68 -8.74 9.28
CA ILE A 50 8.32 -9.67 8.31
C ILE A 50 8.99 -10.88 8.98
N LYS A 51 9.52 -10.68 10.21
CA LYS A 51 10.11 -11.77 11.01
C LYS A 51 9.05 -12.79 11.41
N LEU A 52 7.88 -12.31 11.86
CA LEU A 52 6.74 -13.17 12.22
C LEU A 52 6.23 -13.92 10.99
N PHE A 53 6.09 -13.23 9.86
CA PHE A 53 5.67 -13.82 8.59
C PHE A 53 6.62 -14.95 8.15
N ARG A 54 7.94 -14.72 8.18
CA ARG A 54 8.95 -15.73 7.84
C ARG A 54 8.96 -16.93 8.78
N SER A 55 8.59 -16.73 10.04
CA SER A 55 8.47 -17.81 11.05
C SER A 55 7.12 -18.54 11.00
N SER A 56 6.22 -18.12 10.12
CA SER A 56 4.89 -18.71 9.99
C SER A 56 4.83 -19.72 8.86
N ASN A 57 4.09 -20.81 9.08
CA ASN A 57 3.99 -21.91 8.13
C ASN A 57 3.06 -21.57 6.95
N SER A 58 2.18 -20.59 7.14
CA SER A 58 1.28 -20.08 6.10
C SER A 58 0.91 -18.63 6.38
N PHE A 59 0.32 -17.96 5.39
CA PHE A 59 -0.24 -16.62 5.58
C PHE A 59 -1.35 -16.61 6.66
N PHE A 60 -2.16 -17.65 6.75
CA PHE A 60 -3.19 -17.75 7.79
C PHE A 60 -2.57 -17.93 9.19
N ASP A 61 -1.52 -18.75 9.31
CA ASP A 61 -0.75 -18.90 10.56
C ASP A 61 -0.11 -17.58 10.99
N PHE A 62 0.40 -16.80 10.02
CA PHE A 62 0.86 -15.44 10.27
C PHE A 62 -0.25 -14.54 10.82
N LEU A 63 -1.43 -14.53 10.20
CA LEU A 63 -2.56 -13.73 10.67
C LEU A 63 -3.00 -14.13 12.08
N LEU A 64 -3.04 -15.43 12.39
CA LEU A 64 -3.38 -15.91 13.73
C LEU A 64 -2.37 -15.44 14.77
N LYS A 65 -1.07 -15.62 14.52
CA LYS A 65 -0.02 -15.15 15.43
C LYS A 65 -0.05 -13.63 15.59
N LEU A 66 -0.47 -12.90 14.56
CA LEU A 66 -0.56 -11.45 14.58
C LEU A 66 -1.71 -10.94 15.46
N ILE A 67 -2.74 -11.75 15.72
CA ILE A 67 -3.79 -11.44 16.71
C ILE A 67 -3.20 -11.41 18.12
N ASP A 68 -2.23 -12.27 18.40
CA ASP A 68 -1.57 -12.40 19.71
C ASP A 68 -0.41 -11.42 19.90
N VAL A 69 0.00 -10.70 18.85
CA VAL A 69 0.93 -9.59 18.98
C VAL A 69 0.18 -8.47 19.69
N ASP A 70 0.56 -8.20 20.95
CA ASP A 70 0.09 -7.04 21.70
C ASP A 70 0.34 -5.79 20.82
N LEU A 71 -0.71 -5.25 20.19
CA LEU A 71 -0.67 -4.04 19.35
C LEU A 71 -0.25 -2.77 20.13
N LYS A 72 0.21 -2.94 21.37
CA LYS A 72 0.52 -1.88 22.32
C LYS A 72 1.82 -1.13 22.02
N GLU A 73 2.73 -1.65 21.18
CA GLU A 73 4.08 -1.05 21.05
C GLU A 73 4.43 -0.40 19.70
N GLU A 74 3.63 -0.53 18.63
CA GLU A 74 4.06 -0.04 17.31
C GLU A 74 3.45 1.30 16.84
N PHE A 75 2.49 1.86 17.56
CA PHE A 75 2.11 3.27 17.35
C PHE A 75 3.14 4.25 17.93
N VAL A 76 4.00 3.81 18.87
CA VAL A 76 5.01 4.67 19.51
C VAL A 76 6.21 4.93 18.56
N GLY A 77 6.57 3.97 17.70
CA GLY A 77 7.70 4.12 16.77
C GLY A 77 7.41 5.01 15.54
N ARG A 78 6.14 5.20 15.17
CA ARG A 78 5.78 6.18 14.13
C ARG A 78 5.99 7.61 14.61
N ASP A 79 5.70 7.90 15.88
CA ASP A 79 5.88 9.25 16.40
C ASP A 79 7.35 9.66 16.42
N ASP A 80 8.27 8.77 16.80
CA ASP A 80 9.71 9.08 16.77
C ASP A 80 10.26 9.26 15.34
N TYR A 81 9.84 8.42 14.39
CA TYR A 81 10.25 8.55 12.98
C TYR A 81 9.64 9.79 12.33
N VAL A 82 8.36 10.07 12.60
CA VAL A 82 7.67 11.28 12.12
C VAL A 82 8.27 12.53 12.75
N GLN A 83 8.56 12.53 14.05
CA GLN A 83 9.24 13.64 14.73
C GLN A 83 10.66 13.87 14.22
N GLN A 84 11.45 12.82 13.96
CA GLN A 84 12.76 12.97 13.34
C GLN A 84 12.68 13.58 11.94
N ASN A 85 11.70 13.18 11.14
CA ASN A 85 11.51 13.73 9.80
C ASN A 85 10.98 15.16 9.83
N LEU A 86 10.08 15.48 10.79
CA LEU A 86 9.63 16.86 11.02
C LEU A 86 10.81 17.76 11.37
N LYS A 87 11.68 17.31 12.28
CA LYS A 87 12.85 18.07 12.72
C LYS A 87 13.85 18.30 11.58
N LYS A 88 14.08 17.28 10.74
CA LYS A 88 14.91 17.43 9.52
C LYS A 88 14.31 18.45 8.55
N PHE A 89 12.99 18.41 8.34
CA PHE A 89 12.30 19.37 7.48
C PHE A 89 12.40 20.80 8.03
N GLU A 90 12.22 21.01 9.32
CA GLU A 90 12.39 22.31 9.98
C GLU A 90 13.83 22.85 9.87
N ASP A 91 14.83 22.00 10.04
CA ASP A 91 16.24 22.37 9.90
C ASP A 91 16.60 22.72 8.45
N GLU A 92 16.05 22.00 7.47
CA GLU A 92 16.18 22.33 6.05
C GLU A 92 15.48 23.64 5.70
N HIS A 93 14.28 23.89 6.23
CA HIS A 93 13.56 25.14 6.02
C HIS A 93 14.36 26.34 6.52
N LYS A 94 14.92 26.28 7.74
CA LYS A 94 15.77 27.34 8.30
C LYS A 94 17.04 27.58 7.47
N LYS A 95 17.65 26.51 6.94
CA LYS A 95 18.79 26.65 6.03
C LYS A 95 18.38 27.37 4.75
N ASN A 96 17.21 27.04 4.21
CA ASN A 96 16.72 27.65 2.98
C ASN A 96 16.43 29.15 3.18
N GLU A 97 15.78 29.54 4.28
CA GLU A 97 15.55 30.95 4.63
C GLU A 97 16.87 31.73 4.76
N ASN A 98 17.91 31.11 5.34
CA ASN A 98 19.23 31.72 5.44
C ASN A 98 19.90 31.88 4.05
N TYR A 99 19.74 30.92 3.15
CA TYR A 99 20.23 31.05 1.78
C TYR A 99 19.49 32.15 1.01
N GLU A 100 18.17 32.26 1.15
CA GLU A 100 17.39 33.35 0.56
C GLU A 100 17.84 34.72 1.05
N TYR A 101 18.10 34.86 2.36
CA TYR A 101 18.63 36.09 2.93
C TYR A 101 20.00 36.48 2.34
N LYS A 102 20.91 35.50 2.22
CA LYS A 102 22.23 35.73 1.61
C LYS A 102 22.16 36.10 0.13
N ILE A 103 21.29 35.43 -0.64
CA ILE A 103 21.06 35.76 -2.04
C ILE A 103 20.57 37.20 -2.17
N LYS A 104 19.67 37.63 -1.30
CA LYS A 104 19.17 39.01 -1.28
C LYS A 104 20.28 40.02 -1.01
N GLN A 105 21.12 39.79 0.00
CA GLN A 105 22.29 40.65 0.28
C GLN A 105 23.24 40.75 -0.92
N ILE A 106 23.62 39.61 -1.52
CA ILE A 106 24.52 39.58 -2.68
C ILE A 106 23.89 40.31 -3.88
N THR A 107 22.57 40.21 -4.05
CA THR A 107 21.86 40.91 -5.12
C THR A 107 21.87 42.42 -4.90
N GLU A 108 21.62 42.86 -3.67
CA GLU A 108 21.68 44.28 -3.29
C GLU A 108 23.09 44.88 -3.44
N GLU A 109 24.11 44.13 -3.05
CA GLU A 109 25.52 44.51 -3.23
C GLU A 109 25.90 44.61 -4.71
N ASN A 110 25.49 43.63 -5.53
CA ASN A 110 25.71 43.67 -6.97
C ASN A 110 24.99 44.84 -7.64
N ASP A 111 23.75 45.13 -7.25
CA ASP A 111 22.99 46.28 -7.77
C ASP A 111 23.63 47.61 -7.37
N ALA A 112 24.16 47.71 -6.15
CA ALA A 112 24.92 48.89 -5.70
C ALA A 112 26.20 49.06 -6.51
N CYS A 113 26.99 48.01 -6.68
CA CYS A 113 28.20 47.98 -7.51
C CYS A 113 27.89 48.39 -8.96
N GLN A 114 26.85 47.82 -9.58
CA GLN A 114 26.45 48.16 -10.95
C GLN A 114 26.00 49.62 -11.10
N LYS A 115 25.34 50.19 -10.08
CA LYS A 115 24.97 51.61 -10.07
C LYS A 115 26.19 52.52 -9.96
N GLU A 116 27.21 52.15 -9.20
CA GLU A 116 28.47 52.90 -9.14
C GLU A 116 29.24 52.81 -10.45
N LEU A 117 29.31 51.61 -11.06
CA LEU A 117 30.00 51.38 -12.32
C LEU A 117 29.38 52.15 -13.50
N LYS A 118 28.06 52.40 -13.47
CA LYS A 118 27.35 53.24 -14.46
C LYS A 118 27.51 54.75 -14.23
N LYS A 119 28.05 55.18 -13.09
CA LYS A 119 28.32 56.59 -12.76
C LYS A 119 29.75 57.03 -13.09
N MET A 120 30.65 56.07 -13.33
CA MET A 120 31.98 56.29 -13.89
C MET A 120 31.91 56.42 -15.41
#